data_AF-A0A1X1RK64-F1
#
_entry.id   AF-A0A1X1RK64-F1
#
_cell.length_a   1.000
_cell.length_b   1.000
_cell.length_c   1.000
_cell.angle_alpha   90.00
_cell.angle_beta   90.00
_cell.angle_gamma   90.00
#
_symmetry.space_group_name_H-M   'P 1'
#
loop_
_entity.id
_entity.type
_entity.pdbx_description
1 polymer ?
#
loop_
_entity_poly.entity_id
_entity_poly.type
_entity_poly.pdbx_seq_one_letter_code
_entity_poly.pdbx_strand_id
1 'polypeptide(L)'
;MRLTAGQPATRNELPLKAENDHPGWTDYIATDAQDATEGRIFVDVPTKKARQLQSSLTRLHKQNLISVPPAKGRHRRYEDFVLKREDARPVGDNGGYWVPEQDSDYFTVPASLFTNGWIHVLEDSELVLLLIAARMRGKHGDAPQPLASGPRKLHYGLSRDSFEAGHRVLDYLGILDVISDYQRSADGKVDGFSDRGAQPHLLRFHPEALDRPAFPAIIDTLAEQIAKSEGS
;
A
#
# COMPACT_ATOMS: atom_id res chain seq x y z
N MET A 1 -20.16 5.58 -3.57
CA MET A 1 -19.75 6.42 -2.43
C MET A 1 -18.93 7.59 -2.97
N ARG A 2 -19.48 8.81 -3.03
CA ARG A 2 -18.67 10.03 -3.23
C ARG A 2 -18.43 10.63 -1.86
N LEU A 3 -17.30 10.30 -1.27
CA LEU A 3 -16.82 10.95 -0.05
C LEU A 3 -16.39 12.38 -0.41
N THR A 4 -16.96 13.38 0.24
CA THR A 4 -16.56 14.78 0.04
C THR A 4 -15.49 15.15 1.05
N ALA A 5 -14.48 15.92 0.63
CA ALA A 5 -13.40 16.38 1.50
C ALA A 5 -13.93 17.05 2.77
N GLY A 6 -13.29 16.77 3.91
CA GLY A 6 -13.66 17.34 5.22
C GLY A 6 -14.94 16.75 5.84
N GLN A 7 -15.56 15.74 5.23
CA GLN A 7 -16.73 15.08 5.83
C GLN A 7 -16.31 13.92 6.76
N PRO A 8 -17.02 13.71 7.87
CA PRO A 8 -16.85 12.49 8.66
C PRO A 8 -17.38 11.29 7.88
N ALA A 9 -16.79 10.12 8.11
CA ALA A 9 -17.32 8.87 7.60
C ALA A 9 -18.77 8.70 8.04
N THR A 10 -19.64 8.48 7.06
CA THR A 10 -21.04 8.16 7.28
C THR A 10 -21.21 6.68 7.57
N ARG A 11 -22.42 6.28 7.97
CA ARG A 11 -22.78 4.87 8.13
C ARG A 11 -22.70 4.18 6.78
N ASN A 12 -22.28 2.91 6.80
CA ASN A 12 -22.35 2.05 5.64
C ASN A 12 -23.79 2.03 5.08
N GLU A 13 -23.92 2.33 3.79
CA GLU A 13 -25.21 2.36 3.07
C GLU A 13 -25.43 1.08 2.24
N LEU A 14 -24.37 0.30 2.01
CA LEU A 14 -24.41 -0.90 1.19
C LEU A 14 -24.71 -2.13 2.07
N PRO A 15 -25.75 -2.93 1.80
CA PRO A 15 -26.05 -4.08 2.63
C PRO A 15 -24.91 -5.11 2.57
N LEU A 16 -24.71 -5.86 3.65
CA LEU A 16 -23.65 -6.87 3.68
C LEU A 16 -23.87 -7.94 2.62
N LYS A 17 -25.14 -8.33 2.40
CA LYS A 17 -25.58 -9.24 1.34
C LYS A 17 -26.40 -8.46 0.32
N ALA A 18 -26.31 -8.87 -0.95
CA ALA A 18 -27.20 -8.35 -1.98
C ALA A 18 -28.68 -8.62 -1.60
N GLU A 19 -29.54 -7.62 -1.77
CA GLU A 19 -31.00 -7.73 -1.58
C GLU A 19 -31.69 -7.15 -2.82
N ASN A 20 -32.60 -7.92 -3.44
CA ASN A 20 -33.56 -7.47 -4.47
C ASN A 20 -33.03 -6.38 -5.44
N ASP A 21 -32.19 -6.78 -6.41
CA ASP A 21 -31.56 -5.92 -7.43
C ASP A 21 -30.54 -4.87 -6.94
N HIS A 22 -30.29 -4.77 -5.64
CA HIS A 22 -29.22 -3.92 -5.12
C HIS A 22 -27.95 -4.72 -4.82
N PRO A 23 -26.77 -4.24 -5.30
CA PRO A 23 -25.51 -4.90 -4.99
C PRO A 23 -25.23 -4.84 -3.50
N GLY A 24 -24.61 -5.88 -2.96
CA GLY A 24 -24.14 -5.95 -1.58
C GLY A 24 -22.62 -6.08 -1.51
N TRP A 25 -22.05 -5.93 -0.31
CA TRP A 25 -20.61 -6.14 -0.11
C TRP A 25 -20.13 -7.52 -0.56
N THR A 26 -20.98 -8.55 -0.51
CA THR A 26 -20.68 -9.89 -1.05
C THR A 26 -20.35 -9.90 -2.55
N ASP A 27 -20.83 -8.93 -3.33
CA ASP A 27 -20.60 -8.90 -4.77
C ASP A 27 -19.21 -8.38 -5.12
N TYR A 28 -18.60 -7.61 -4.20
CA TYR A 28 -17.26 -7.06 -4.34
C TYR A 28 -16.16 -7.96 -3.75
N ILE A 29 -16.53 -9.12 -3.18
CA ILE A 29 -15.58 -10.11 -2.67
C ILE A 29 -15.34 -11.17 -3.74
N ALA A 30 -14.12 -11.18 -4.29
CA ALA A 30 -13.63 -12.31 -5.07
C ALA A 30 -13.39 -13.50 -4.14
N THR A 31 -13.87 -14.69 -4.54
CA THR A 31 -13.63 -15.93 -3.80
C THR A 31 -13.49 -17.08 -4.78
N ASP A 32 -12.55 -17.99 -4.51
CA ASP A 32 -12.43 -19.26 -5.21
C ASP A 32 -13.38 -20.33 -4.64
N ALA A 33 -14.26 -19.95 -3.69
CA ALA A 33 -15.17 -20.87 -3.05
C ALA A 33 -16.17 -21.45 -4.06
N GLN A 34 -16.11 -22.77 -4.25
CA GLN A 34 -17.11 -23.54 -4.96
C GLN A 34 -18.29 -23.88 -4.04
N ASP A 35 -19.47 -24.09 -4.61
CA ASP A 35 -20.62 -24.60 -3.88
C ASP A 35 -20.30 -25.97 -3.29
N ALA A 36 -20.64 -26.17 -2.02
CA ALA A 36 -20.59 -27.50 -1.42
C ALA A 36 -21.94 -28.16 -1.64
N THR A 37 -22.15 -28.74 -2.83
CA THR A 37 -23.39 -29.45 -3.20
C THR A 37 -23.42 -30.90 -2.72
N GLU A 38 -22.28 -31.48 -2.31
CA GLU A 38 -22.20 -32.83 -1.76
C GLU A 38 -21.97 -32.79 -0.24
N GLY A 39 -23.07 -32.89 0.51
CA GLY A 39 -23.06 -32.97 1.97
C GLY A 39 -24.42 -32.61 2.57
N ARG A 40 -24.64 -33.01 3.84
CA ARG A 40 -25.91 -32.81 4.57
C ARG A 40 -26.22 -31.34 4.91
N ILE A 41 -25.35 -30.40 4.54
CA ILE A 41 -25.46 -28.96 4.80
C ILE A 41 -25.13 -28.21 3.51
N PHE A 42 -26.16 -27.73 2.82
CA PHE A 42 -26.01 -26.83 1.67
C PHE A 42 -25.60 -25.45 2.19
N VAL A 43 -24.38 -25.00 1.83
CA VAL A 43 -23.95 -23.62 2.10
C VAL A 43 -23.58 -22.97 0.77
N ASP A 44 -24.50 -22.12 0.32
CA ASP A 44 -24.40 -21.29 -0.87
C ASP A 44 -23.23 -20.29 -0.77
N VAL A 45 -22.54 -20.03 -1.89
CA VAL A 45 -21.39 -19.11 -1.99
C VAL A 45 -21.63 -17.72 -1.37
N PRO A 46 -22.78 -17.04 -1.58
CA PRO A 46 -23.10 -15.77 -0.92
C PRO A 46 -23.13 -15.89 0.61
N THR A 47 -23.52 -17.04 1.15
CA THR A 47 -23.49 -17.27 2.60
C THR A 47 -22.06 -17.43 3.12
N LYS A 48 -21.17 -18.07 2.36
CA LYS A 48 -19.72 -18.14 2.69
C LYS A 48 -19.09 -16.74 2.67
N LYS A 49 -19.32 -15.97 1.60
CA LYS A 49 -18.84 -14.58 1.49
C LYS A 49 -19.33 -13.69 2.62
N ALA A 50 -20.61 -13.79 2.98
CA ALA A 50 -21.18 -13.02 4.09
C ALA A 50 -20.55 -13.38 5.44
N ARG A 51 -20.26 -14.67 5.70
CA ARG A 51 -19.55 -15.10 6.91
C ARG A 51 -18.12 -14.57 6.95
N GLN A 52 -17.41 -14.61 5.82
CA GLN A 52 -16.06 -14.05 5.69
C GLN A 52 -16.08 -12.55 6.00
N LEU A 53 -16.99 -11.80 5.38
CA LEU A 53 -17.16 -10.37 5.62
C LEU A 53 -17.46 -10.08 7.10
N GLN A 54 -18.38 -10.82 7.71
CA GLN A 54 -18.72 -10.65 9.12
C GLN A 54 -17.54 -10.95 10.07
N SER A 55 -16.71 -11.94 9.73
CA SER A 55 -15.48 -12.26 10.46
C SER A 55 -14.48 -11.10 10.36
N SER A 56 -14.29 -10.55 9.15
CA SER A 56 -13.44 -9.38 8.93
C SER A 56 -13.94 -8.15 9.70
N LEU A 57 -15.23 -7.84 9.65
CA LEU A 57 -15.83 -6.72 10.41
C LEU A 57 -15.70 -6.93 11.92
N THR A 58 -15.81 -8.17 12.40
CA THR A 58 -15.56 -8.48 13.82
C THR A 58 -14.11 -8.20 14.22
N ARG A 59 -13.14 -8.54 13.36
CA ARG A 59 -11.71 -8.24 13.60
C ARG A 59 -11.45 -6.74 13.60
N LEU A 60 -11.99 -6.01 12.61
CA LEU A 60 -11.87 -4.56 12.54
C LEU A 60 -12.48 -3.88 13.77
N HIS A 61 -13.62 -4.36 14.25
CA HIS A 61 -14.24 -3.85 15.47
C HIS A 61 -13.37 -4.11 16.70
N LYS A 62 -12.80 -5.32 16.82
CA LYS A 62 -11.86 -5.68 17.90
C LYS A 62 -10.59 -4.82 17.88
N GLN A 63 -10.12 -4.46 16.69
CA GLN A 63 -8.97 -3.56 16.50
C GLN A 63 -9.34 -2.07 16.61
N ASN A 64 -10.60 -1.77 16.96
CA ASN A 64 -11.11 -0.40 17.07
C ASN A 64 -11.03 0.43 15.78
N LEU A 65 -11.10 -0.23 14.62
CA LEU A 65 -11.07 0.40 13.30
C LEU A 65 -12.47 0.72 12.77
N ILE A 66 -13.52 0.15 13.37
CA ILE A 66 -14.92 0.49 13.07
C ILE A 66 -15.74 0.69 14.34
N SER A 67 -16.69 1.62 14.27
CA SER A 67 -17.79 1.74 15.23
C SER A 67 -18.98 0.92 14.73
N VAL A 68 -19.65 0.26 15.66
CA VAL A 68 -20.83 -0.54 15.38
C VAL A 68 -21.94 -0.05 16.31
N PRO A 69 -23.09 0.41 15.79
CA PRO A 69 -24.16 0.90 16.64
C PRO A 69 -24.70 -0.22 17.55
N PRO A 70 -25.34 0.14 18.68
CA PRO A 70 -25.99 -0.83 19.56
C PRO A 70 -26.94 -1.72 18.74
N ALA A 71 -26.76 -3.03 18.84
CA ALA A 71 -27.39 -3.98 17.93
C ALA A 71 -28.93 -3.86 17.99
N LYS A 72 -29.56 -3.51 16.86
CA LYS A 72 -31.02 -3.65 16.66
C LYS A 72 -31.40 -5.11 16.35
N GLY A 73 -30.84 -6.07 17.10
CA GLY A 73 -31.05 -7.52 16.92
C GLY A 73 -29.80 -8.32 16.53
N ARG A 74 -29.89 -9.66 16.60
CA ARG A 74 -28.76 -10.61 16.44
C ARG A 74 -28.20 -10.66 15.01
N HIS A 75 -29.00 -10.35 13.99
CA HIS A 75 -28.67 -10.61 12.58
C HIS A 75 -28.15 -9.38 11.80
N ARG A 76 -28.35 -8.16 12.28
CA ARG A 76 -28.00 -6.91 11.56
C ARG A 76 -26.93 -6.07 12.27
N ARG A 77 -26.14 -6.70 13.15
CA ARG A 77 -25.20 -5.99 14.01
C ARG A 77 -24.22 -5.11 13.22
N TYR A 78 -23.75 -5.59 12.07
CA TYR A 78 -22.68 -4.93 11.30
C TYR A 78 -23.17 -4.26 10.01
N GLU A 79 -24.48 -4.07 9.82
CA GLU A 79 -25.00 -3.39 8.61
C GLU A 79 -24.66 -1.88 8.63
N ASP A 80 -24.75 -1.25 9.80
CA ASP A 80 -24.63 0.20 9.97
C ASP A 80 -23.25 0.64 10.52
N PHE A 81 -22.17 -0.09 10.19
CA PHE A 81 -20.85 0.25 10.72
C PHE A 81 -20.35 1.61 10.20
N VAL A 82 -19.50 2.27 10.99
CA VAL A 82 -18.84 3.54 10.65
C VAL A 82 -17.34 3.36 10.75
N LEU A 83 -16.59 3.84 9.76
CA LEU A 83 -15.12 3.78 9.77
C LEU A 83 -14.55 4.71 10.85
N LYS A 84 -13.56 4.23 11.58
CA LYS A 84 -12.74 5.03 12.49
C LYS A 84 -11.39 5.34 11.83
N ARG A 85 -10.70 6.34 12.37
CA ARG A 85 -9.34 6.66 11.92
C ARG A 85 -8.39 5.48 12.15
N GLU A 86 -7.49 5.31 11.18
CA GLU A 86 -6.51 4.22 11.16
C GLU A 86 -5.21 4.58 11.89
N ASP A 87 -4.95 5.87 12.12
CA ASP A 87 -3.78 6.39 12.86
C ASP A 87 -3.91 6.26 14.39
N ALA A 88 -4.64 5.24 14.79
CA ALA A 88 -5.12 4.92 16.11
C ALA A 88 -4.02 4.60 17.13
N ARG A 89 -4.15 5.16 18.33
CA ARG A 89 -3.37 4.75 19.50
C ARG A 89 -3.78 3.33 19.93
N PRO A 90 -2.87 2.50 20.48
CA PRO A 90 -3.22 1.16 20.95
C PRO A 90 -4.28 1.13 22.07
N VAL A 91 -4.57 2.28 22.69
CA VAL A 91 -5.49 2.45 23.82
C VAL A 91 -6.37 3.67 23.57
N GLY A 92 -7.67 3.54 23.78
CA GLY A 92 -8.66 4.62 23.65
C GLY A 92 -9.66 4.39 22.51
N ASP A 93 -10.68 5.25 22.42
CA ASP A 93 -11.61 5.25 21.29
C ASP A 93 -11.03 6.04 20.12
N ASN A 94 -10.90 5.42 18.95
CA ASN A 94 -10.47 6.13 17.75
C ASN A 94 -11.64 6.99 17.28
N GLY A 95 -11.36 8.28 17.04
CA GLY A 95 -12.33 9.17 16.42
C GLY A 95 -12.82 8.59 15.08
N GLY A 96 -14.02 8.98 14.65
CA GLY A 96 -14.54 8.64 13.33
C GLY A 96 -13.55 9.05 12.24
N TYR A 97 -13.44 8.25 11.19
CA TYR A 97 -12.63 8.60 10.02
C TYR A 97 -13.15 9.92 9.44
N TRP A 98 -12.23 10.77 8.99
CA TRP A 98 -12.55 11.99 8.26
C TRP A 98 -11.91 11.91 6.90
N VAL A 99 -12.68 12.27 5.87
CA VAL A 99 -12.14 12.44 4.53
C VAL A 99 -11.15 13.59 4.61
N PRO A 100 -9.87 13.39 4.25
CA PRO A 100 -8.88 14.46 4.27
C PRO A 100 -9.39 15.70 3.53
N GLU A 101 -9.12 16.89 4.08
CA GLU A 101 -9.45 18.15 3.43
C GLU A 101 -8.66 18.29 2.11
N GLN A 102 -9.19 19.05 1.16
CA GLN A 102 -8.54 19.24 -0.13
C GLN A 102 -7.18 19.94 -0.02
N ASP A 103 -6.90 20.61 1.11
CA ASP A 103 -5.63 21.28 1.41
C ASP A 103 -4.69 20.42 2.30
N SER A 104 -5.02 19.15 2.53
CA SER A 104 -4.12 18.22 3.24
C SER A 104 -2.83 17.98 2.44
N ASP A 105 -1.70 17.70 3.10
CA ASP A 105 -0.48 17.23 2.42
C ASP A 105 -0.72 15.80 1.88
N TYR A 106 -1.14 15.69 0.62
CA TYR A 106 -1.31 14.43 -0.10
C TYR A 106 -0.36 14.36 -1.30
N PHE A 107 -0.14 13.14 -1.78
CA PHE A 107 0.56 12.89 -3.02
C PHE A 107 -0.17 11.80 -3.81
N THR A 108 -0.04 11.85 -5.13
CA THR A 108 -0.68 10.88 -6.02
C THR A 108 0.20 9.65 -6.16
N VAL A 109 -0.43 8.47 -6.06
CA VAL A 109 0.19 7.19 -6.39
C VAL A 109 -0.41 6.69 -7.70
N PRO A 110 0.41 6.23 -8.67
CA PRO A 110 -0.12 5.68 -9.93
C PRO A 110 -1.08 4.51 -9.68
N ALA A 111 -2.24 4.53 -10.33
CA ALA A 111 -3.21 3.44 -10.23
C ALA A 111 -2.62 2.10 -10.69
N SER A 112 -1.67 2.15 -11.64
CA SER A 112 -0.93 1.01 -12.15
C SER A 112 -0.15 0.24 -11.08
N LEU A 113 0.21 0.86 -9.94
CA LEU A 113 0.76 0.16 -8.77
C LEU A 113 -0.17 -0.99 -8.31
N PHE A 114 -1.48 -0.76 -8.35
CA PHE A 114 -2.48 -1.72 -7.91
C PHE A 114 -2.98 -2.58 -9.07
N THR A 115 -3.27 -1.98 -10.23
CA THR A 115 -3.92 -2.69 -11.33
C THR A 115 -2.96 -3.61 -12.08
N ASN A 116 -1.65 -3.37 -12.04
CA ASN A 116 -0.64 -4.21 -12.71
C ASN A 116 0.09 -5.16 -11.74
N GLY A 117 -0.34 -5.23 -10.48
CA GLY A 117 0.12 -6.21 -9.50
C GLY A 117 1.40 -5.86 -8.74
N TRP A 118 1.96 -4.65 -8.91
CA TRP A 118 3.20 -4.21 -8.24
C TRP A 118 3.09 -4.27 -6.71
N ILE A 119 1.92 -3.92 -6.17
CA ILE A 119 1.64 -3.99 -4.72
C ILE A 119 1.81 -5.40 -4.13
N HIS A 120 1.74 -6.45 -4.94
CA HIS A 120 1.83 -7.84 -4.49
C HIS A 120 3.23 -8.44 -4.59
N VAL A 121 4.11 -7.81 -5.36
CA VAL A 121 5.41 -8.38 -5.72
C VAL A 121 6.59 -7.58 -5.16
N LEU A 122 6.37 -6.32 -4.78
CA LEU A 122 7.35 -5.50 -4.09
C LEU A 122 7.34 -5.79 -2.59
N GLU A 123 8.52 -5.81 -1.98
CA GLU A 123 8.69 -5.90 -0.54
C GLU A 123 8.26 -4.61 0.18
N ASP A 124 7.97 -4.70 1.48
CA ASP A 124 7.60 -3.54 2.31
C ASP A 124 8.62 -2.40 2.21
N SER A 125 9.92 -2.73 2.15
CA SER A 125 10.98 -1.73 2.06
C SER A 125 11.00 -0.98 0.71
N GLU A 126 10.68 -1.70 -0.38
CA GLU A 126 10.56 -1.17 -1.73
C GLU A 126 9.30 -0.32 -1.87
N LEU A 127 8.17 -0.80 -1.32
CA LEU A 127 6.93 -0.04 -1.28
C LEU A 127 7.10 1.27 -0.50
N VAL A 128 7.74 1.23 0.67
CA VAL A 128 8.06 2.45 1.44
C VAL A 128 8.91 3.41 0.61
N LEU A 129 9.96 2.91 -0.06
CA LEU A 129 10.84 3.76 -0.86
C LEU A 129 10.12 4.37 -2.08
N LEU A 130 9.28 3.59 -2.76
CA LEU A 130 8.43 4.04 -3.86
C LEU A 130 7.47 5.14 -3.38
N LEU A 131 6.82 4.97 -2.22
CA LEU A 131 5.92 5.98 -1.66
C LEU A 131 6.65 7.26 -1.27
N ILE A 132 7.87 7.16 -0.72
CA ILE A 132 8.73 8.33 -0.46
C ILE A 132 9.03 9.06 -1.76
N ALA A 133 9.42 8.32 -2.81
CA ALA A 133 9.79 8.91 -4.09
C ALA A 133 8.57 9.53 -4.81
N ALA A 134 7.40 8.89 -4.75
CA ALA A 134 6.14 9.44 -5.24
C ALA A 134 5.76 10.74 -4.51
N ARG A 135 5.92 10.78 -3.18
CA ARG A 135 5.72 12.01 -2.39
C ARG A 135 6.71 13.10 -2.78
N MET A 136 7.99 12.77 -2.94
CA MET A 136 9.01 13.71 -3.37
C MET A 136 8.69 14.28 -4.76
N ARG A 137 8.27 13.44 -5.69
CA ARG A 137 7.83 13.85 -7.03
C ARG A 137 6.60 14.76 -6.98
N GLY A 138 5.61 14.43 -6.15
CA GLY A 138 4.43 15.27 -5.96
C GLY A 138 4.77 16.68 -5.46
N LYS A 139 5.81 16.80 -4.62
CA LYS A 139 6.24 18.09 -4.04
C LYS A 139 7.24 18.86 -4.91
N HIS A 140 8.12 18.17 -5.64
CA HIS A 140 9.28 18.75 -6.31
C HIS A 140 9.30 18.52 -7.83
N GLY A 141 8.27 17.89 -8.40
CA GLY A 141 8.23 17.50 -9.80
C GLY A 141 9.22 16.37 -10.12
N ASP A 142 9.60 16.26 -11.39
CA ASP A 142 10.49 15.19 -11.89
C ASP A 142 11.99 15.39 -11.56
N ALA A 143 12.31 16.44 -10.79
CA ALA A 143 13.68 16.73 -10.38
C ALA A 143 14.19 15.68 -9.35
N PRO A 144 15.37 15.05 -9.56
CA PRO A 144 15.93 14.12 -8.59
C PRO A 144 16.07 14.74 -7.21
N GLN A 145 15.60 14.04 -6.16
CA GLN A 145 15.61 14.55 -4.79
C GLN A 145 16.55 13.74 -3.89
N PRO A 146 17.34 14.41 -3.01
CA PRO A 146 18.21 13.71 -2.08
C PRO A 146 17.39 13.00 -1.00
N LEU A 147 17.73 11.73 -0.71
CA LEU A 147 17.23 11.03 0.47
C LEU A 147 18.36 10.79 1.48
N ALA A 148 18.55 11.76 2.38
CA ALA A 148 19.57 11.68 3.42
C ALA A 148 19.22 10.66 4.52
N SER A 149 20.25 10.04 5.11
CA SER A 149 20.12 8.95 6.09
C SER A 149 19.34 9.34 7.35
N GLY A 150 19.53 10.56 7.85
CA GLY A 150 18.84 11.09 9.04
C GLY A 150 17.32 11.19 8.83
N PRO A 151 16.84 12.03 7.90
CA PRO A 151 15.42 12.14 7.56
C PRO A 151 14.78 10.79 7.17
N ARG A 152 15.50 9.95 6.43
CA ARG A 152 15.04 8.62 6.04
C ARG A 152 14.71 7.74 7.25
N LYS A 153 15.63 7.65 8.21
CA LYS A 153 15.44 6.84 9.42
C LYS A 153 14.40 7.46 10.36
N LEU A 154 14.43 8.78 10.54
CA LEU A 154 13.57 9.50 11.49
C LEU A 154 12.10 9.54 11.05
N HIS A 155 11.83 9.79 9.77
CA HIS A 155 10.46 9.98 9.27
C HIS A 155 9.83 8.71 8.72
N TYR A 156 10.63 7.77 8.21
CA TYR A 156 10.11 6.60 7.50
C TYR A 156 10.56 5.27 8.11
N GLY A 157 11.36 5.29 9.19
CA GLY A 157 11.86 4.08 9.83
C GLY A 157 12.79 3.24 8.94
N LEU A 158 13.18 3.76 7.77
CA LEU A 158 13.90 2.99 6.75
C LEU A 158 15.39 2.92 7.11
N SER A 159 15.82 1.71 7.49
CA SER A 159 17.19 1.40 7.87
C SER A 159 18.17 1.59 6.70
N ARG A 160 19.49 1.51 6.96
CA ARG A 160 20.47 1.52 5.87
C ARG A 160 20.29 0.32 4.96
N ASP A 161 20.19 -0.87 5.53
CA ASP A 161 20.15 -2.11 4.75
C ASP A 161 18.85 -2.21 3.95
N SER A 162 17.72 -1.83 4.55
CA SER A 162 16.42 -1.76 3.87
C SER A 162 16.42 -0.75 2.72
N PHE A 163 17.10 0.39 2.88
CA PHE A 163 17.27 1.35 1.80
C PHE A 163 18.17 0.78 0.69
N GLU A 164 19.32 0.21 1.03
CA GLU A 164 20.27 -0.36 0.07
C GLU A 164 19.68 -1.49 -0.76
N ALA A 165 18.94 -2.40 -0.13
CA ALA A 165 18.24 -3.47 -0.82
C ALA A 165 17.12 -2.92 -1.71
N GLY A 166 16.23 -2.10 -1.15
CA GLY A 166 15.06 -1.61 -1.87
C GLY A 166 15.40 -0.67 -3.02
N HIS A 167 16.42 0.19 -2.88
CA HIS A 167 16.78 1.11 -3.96
C HIS A 167 17.37 0.38 -5.18
N ARG A 168 18.17 -0.67 -4.96
CA ARG A 168 18.76 -1.46 -6.07
C ARG A 168 17.70 -2.18 -6.88
N VAL A 169 16.75 -2.82 -6.21
CA VAL A 169 15.67 -3.56 -6.91
C VAL A 169 14.84 -2.58 -7.73
N LEU A 170 14.45 -1.44 -7.15
CA LEU A 170 13.68 -0.44 -7.87
C LEU A 170 14.46 0.23 -9.01
N ASP A 171 15.78 0.35 -8.88
CA ASP A 171 16.69 0.81 -9.94
C ASP A 171 16.77 -0.18 -11.10
N TYR A 172 16.94 -1.47 -10.81
CA TYR A 172 16.93 -2.53 -11.83
C TYR A 172 15.60 -2.65 -12.56
N LEU A 173 14.49 -2.41 -11.87
CA LEU A 173 13.16 -2.39 -12.47
C LEU A 173 12.91 -1.10 -13.28
N GLY A 174 13.79 -0.10 -13.19
CA GLY A 174 13.60 1.22 -13.81
C GLY A 174 12.45 2.03 -13.20
N ILE A 175 11.99 1.65 -12.00
CA ILE A 175 10.94 2.37 -11.26
C ILE A 175 11.53 3.60 -10.58
N LEU A 176 12.77 3.49 -10.10
CA LEU A 176 13.57 4.60 -9.59
C LEU A 176 14.85 4.72 -10.40
N ASP A 177 15.36 5.93 -10.61
CA ASP A 177 16.81 6.11 -10.82
C ASP A 177 17.46 6.43 -9.49
N VAL A 178 18.52 5.72 -9.15
CA VAL A 178 19.36 6.02 -7.98
C VAL A 178 20.66 6.66 -8.43
N ILE A 179 20.69 7.99 -8.47
CA ILE A 179 21.89 8.75 -8.84
C ILE A 179 22.80 8.82 -7.61
N SER A 180 23.82 7.97 -7.62
CA SER A 180 24.84 7.92 -6.58
C SER A 180 25.81 9.10 -6.66
N ASP A 181 26.48 9.40 -5.55
CA ASP A 181 27.58 10.35 -5.51
C ASP A 181 28.67 9.93 -6.52
N TYR A 182 28.97 10.77 -7.50
CA TYR A 182 29.95 10.47 -8.57
C TYR A 182 31.38 10.24 -8.07
N GLN A 183 31.69 10.63 -6.82
CA GLN A 183 32.97 10.34 -6.16
C GLN A 183 32.93 9.07 -5.31
N ARG A 184 31.79 8.36 -5.28
CA ARG A 184 31.67 7.09 -4.59
C ARG A 184 32.21 5.98 -5.49
N SER A 185 33.32 5.37 -5.08
CA SER A 185 33.88 4.16 -5.69
C SER A 185 32.91 2.98 -5.55
N ALA A 186 33.10 1.95 -6.38
CA ALA A 186 32.37 0.68 -6.33
C ALA A 186 32.41 0.02 -4.93
N ASP A 187 33.49 0.26 -4.17
CA ASP A 187 33.64 -0.22 -2.78
C ASP A 187 32.88 0.64 -1.74
N GLY A 188 32.09 1.61 -2.18
CA GLY A 188 31.27 2.48 -1.33
C GLY A 188 32.01 3.61 -0.62
N LYS A 189 33.34 3.73 -0.80
CA LYS A 189 34.15 4.84 -0.30
C LYS A 189 33.96 6.08 -1.18
N VAL A 190 33.95 7.27 -0.57
CA VAL A 190 33.86 8.54 -1.29
C VAL A 190 35.24 9.18 -1.33
N ASP A 191 35.75 9.42 -2.53
CA ASP A 191 36.99 10.16 -2.74
C ASP A 191 36.80 11.61 -2.31
N GLY A 192 37.75 12.18 -1.55
CA GLY A 192 37.62 13.56 -1.05
C GLY A 192 36.60 13.74 0.09
N PHE A 193 36.26 12.67 0.82
CA PHE A 193 35.32 12.74 1.96
C PHE A 193 35.64 13.85 2.97
N SER A 194 36.92 14.12 3.22
CA SER A 194 37.39 15.14 4.16
C SER A 194 36.95 16.57 3.81
N ASP A 195 36.72 16.85 2.52
CA ASP A 195 36.49 18.22 2.03
C ASP A 195 35.00 18.56 1.89
N ARG A 196 34.16 17.58 1.50
CA ARG A 196 32.72 17.80 1.25
C ARG A 196 31.78 16.80 1.92
N GLY A 197 32.32 15.76 2.55
CA GLY A 197 31.54 14.61 3.02
C GLY A 197 30.97 13.76 1.88
N ALA A 198 30.24 12.70 2.25
CA ALA A 198 29.52 11.87 1.28
C ALA A 198 28.16 12.49 0.94
N GLN A 199 27.85 12.63 -0.34
CA GLN A 199 26.52 13.11 -0.76
C GLN A 199 25.48 11.98 -0.67
N PRO A 200 24.23 12.30 -0.29
CA PRO A 200 23.14 11.34 -0.32
C PRO A 200 22.79 10.95 -1.75
N HIS A 201 22.24 9.75 -1.94
CA HIS A 201 21.70 9.36 -3.25
C HIS A 201 20.54 10.28 -3.61
N LEU A 202 20.49 10.69 -4.88
CA LEU A 202 19.34 11.36 -5.44
C LEU A 202 18.42 10.32 -6.06
N LEU A 203 17.13 10.43 -5.77
CA LEU A 203 16.10 9.54 -6.28
C LEU A 203 15.28 10.28 -7.33
N ARG A 204 15.08 9.67 -8.50
CA ARG A 204 14.08 10.08 -9.48
C ARG A 204 13.04 8.96 -9.61
N PHE A 205 11.76 9.30 -9.61
CA PHE A 205 10.68 8.33 -9.75
C PHE A 205 10.10 8.35 -11.15
N HIS A 206 9.99 7.16 -11.76
CA HIS A 206 9.46 6.92 -13.11
C HIS A 206 8.12 6.18 -13.01
N PRO A 207 6.99 6.90 -12.84
CA PRO A 207 5.69 6.26 -12.66
C PRO A 207 5.27 5.39 -13.86
N GLU A 208 5.72 5.72 -15.06
CA GLU A 208 5.46 4.96 -16.30
C GLU A 208 6.05 3.54 -16.26
N ALA A 209 7.08 3.29 -15.45
CA ALA A 209 7.62 1.96 -15.28
C ALA A 209 6.59 0.99 -14.69
N LEU A 210 5.63 1.51 -13.92
CA LEU A 210 4.55 0.75 -13.30
C LEU A 210 3.45 0.35 -14.30
N ASP A 211 3.42 0.94 -15.50
CA ASP A 211 2.40 0.62 -16.52
C ASP A 211 2.63 -0.76 -17.15
N ARG A 212 3.82 -1.34 -16.95
CA ARG A 212 4.12 -2.74 -17.31
C ARG A 212 3.51 -3.71 -16.29
N PRO A 213 3.10 -4.92 -16.71
CA PRO A 213 2.71 -5.99 -15.80
C PRO A 213 3.84 -6.35 -14.84
N ALA A 214 3.57 -6.35 -13.53
CA ALA A 214 4.61 -6.44 -12.50
C ALA A 214 5.31 -7.80 -12.45
N PHE A 215 4.53 -8.89 -12.52
CA PHE A 215 5.07 -10.24 -12.39
C PHE A 215 6.08 -10.60 -13.50
N PRO A 216 5.76 -10.42 -14.81
CA PRO A 216 6.75 -10.61 -15.87
C PRO A 216 7.99 -9.72 -15.70
N ALA A 217 7.80 -8.44 -15.38
CA ALA A 217 8.91 -7.49 -15.24
C ALA A 217 9.91 -7.92 -14.15
N ILE A 218 9.43 -8.41 -13.00
CA ILE A 218 10.31 -8.91 -11.94
C ILE A 218 11.04 -10.17 -12.35
N ILE A 219 10.36 -11.13 -13.00
CA ILE A 219 11.00 -12.36 -13.45
C ILE A 219 12.11 -12.05 -14.46
N ASP A 220 11.84 -11.17 -15.43
CA ASP A 220 12.82 -10.75 -16.44
C ASP A 220 14.03 -10.07 -15.78
N THR A 221 13.79 -9.13 -14.87
CA THR A 221 14.86 -8.45 -14.13
C THR A 221 15.69 -9.42 -13.29
N LEU A 222 15.07 -10.36 -12.58
CA LEU A 222 15.81 -11.37 -11.80
C LEU A 222 16.67 -12.26 -12.70
N ALA A 223 16.14 -12.69 -13.85
CA ALA A 223 16.89 -13.48 -14.82
C ALA A 223 18.11 -12.72 -15.36
N GLU A 224 17.96 -11.43 -15.69
CA GLU A 224 19.06 -10.58 -16.13
C GLU A 224 20.14 -10.42 -15.05
N GLN A 225 19.75 -10.25 -13.78
CA GLN A 225 20.71 -10.09 -12.68
C GLN A 225 21.47 -11.39 -12.39
N ILE A 226 20.80 -12.54 -12.46
CA ILE A 226 21.45 -13.85 -12.34
C ILE A 226 22.49 -14.02 -13.45
N ALA A 227 22.12 -13.77 -14.70
CA ALA A 227 23.02 -13.89 -15.84
C ALA A 227 24.24 -12.95 -15.73
N LYS A 228 24.06 -11.72 -15.23
CA LYS A 228 25.17 -10.79 -14.96
C LYS A 228 26.10 -11.29 -13.85
N SER A 229 25.55 -11.91 -12.80
CA SER A 229 26.35 -12.43 -11.69
C SER A 229 27.20 -13.65 -12.05
N GLU A 230 26.74 -14.46 -13.03
CA GLU A 230 27.49 -15.62 -13.52
C GLU A 230 28.59 -15.24 -14.52
N GLY A 231 28.51 -14.06 -15.12
CA GLY A 231 29.48 -13.55 -16.09
C GLY A 231 30.59 -12.66 -15.53
N SER A 232 30.56 -12.32 -14.23
CA SER A 232 31.53 -11.47 -13.53
C SER A 232 32.45 -12.26 -12.61
#